data_AF-A0A969DUX1-F1
#
_entry.id   AF-A0A969DUX1-F1
#
_cell.length_a   1.000
_cell.length_b   1.000
_cell.length_c   1.000
_cell.angle_alpha   90.00
_cell.angle_beta   90.00
_cell.angle_gamma   90.00
#
_symmetry.space_group_name_H-M   'P 1'
#
loop_
_entity.id
_entity.type
_entity.pdbx_description
1 polymer ?
#
loop_
_entity_poly.entity_id
_entity_poly.type
_entity_poly.pdbx_seq_one_letter_code
_entity_poly.pdbx_strand_id
1 'polypeptide(L)'
;MPQSLISPKLVEKVEKSQPPVPAKSVPCPVDLADVLSVIDVQLARLKWDKEKVAAFLKEVYGQTSRAMLRDEELMDFKERILAL
;
A
#
# COMPACT_ATOMS: atom_id res chain seq x y z
N MET A 1 -44.67 21.13 0.58
CA MET A 1 -43.25 20.75 0.68
C MET A 1 -42.74 20.40 -0.71
N PRO A 2 -41.92 21.25 -1.35
CA PRO A 2 -40.98 20.76 -2.34
C PRO A 2 -39.52 21.11 -1.97
N GLN A 3 -38.67 20.15 -2.30
CA GLN A 3 -37.24 20.03 -2.05
C GLN A 3 -36.39 21.03 -2.84
N SER A 4 -35.26 21.46 -2.27
CA SER A 4 -33.94 21.45 -2.92
C SER A 4 -32.92 22.20 -2.07
N LEU A 5 -32.12 21.46 -1.32
CA LEU A 5 -30.77 21.90 -0.95
C LEU A 5 -29.83 21.18 -1.91
N ILE A 6 -29.53 21.83 -3.03
CA ILE A 6 -28.51 21.38 -3.98
C ILE A 6 -27.20 22.05 -3.56
N SER A 7 -26.23 21.21 -3.24
CA SER A 7 -24.87 21.56 -2.91
C SER A 7 -24.16 22.33 -4.03
N PRO A 8 -23.28 23.26 -3.65
CA PRO A 8 -21.99 23.41 -4.29
C PRO A 8 -20.88 23.25 -3.22
N LYS A 9 -19.66 22.84 -3.49
CA LYS A 9 -18.96 22.31 -4.64
C LYS A 9 -17.60 21.94 -4.07
N LEU A 10 -17.17 20.73 -4.41
CA LEU A 10 -15.80 20.24 -4.33
C LEU A 10 -14.79 21.30 -4.80
N VAL A 11 -13.92 21.74 -3.89
CA VAL A 11 -12.51 22.08 -4.21
C VAL A 11 -11.69 21.43 -3.10
N GLU A 12 -11.08 20.27 -3.34
CA GLU A 12 -9.71 20.19 -3.84
C GLU A 12 -8.79 21.18 -3.11
N LYS A 13 -8.45 20.85 -1.87
CA LYS A 13 -7.14 21.24 -1.35
C LYS A 13 -6.40 19.98 -0.95
N VAL A 14 -5.31 19.79 -1.67
CA VAL A 14 -4.23 18.85 -1.42
C VAL A 14 -3.96 18.71 0.08
N GLU A 15 -4.11 17.51 0.59
CA GLU A 15 -3.52 17.08 1.86
C GLU A 15 -3.51 15.56 1.72
N LYS A 16 -2.56 14.95 1.01
CA LYS A 16 -1.31 14.47 1.61
C LYS A 16 -1.25 14.65 3.13
N SER A 17 -2.29 14.21 3.82
CA SER A 17 -2.34 13.97 5.26
C SER A 17 -1.45 12.77 5.52
N GLN A 18 -0.16 12.95 5.31
CA GLN A 18 0.84 12.15 5.97
C GLN A 18 0.99 12.82 7.34
N PRO A 19 0.37 12.27 8.40
CA PRO A 19 0.63 12.78 9.73
C PRO A 19 2.14 12.68 9.98
N PRO A 20 2.80 13.77 10.43
CA PRO A 20 4.12 13.63 10.99
C PRO A 20 3.97 12.95 12.36
N VAL A 21 4.78 11.89 12.54
CA VAL A 21 5.32 11.33 13.81
C VAL A 21 4.38 10.42 14.65
N PRO A 22 4.87 9.38 15.37
CA PRO A 22 6.07 9.40 16.22
C PRO A 22 7.15 8.35 15.92
N ALA A 23 8.38 8.77 16.18
CA ALA A 23 9.54 7.92 16.32
C ALA A 23 9.40 6.96 17.51
N LYS A 24 9.95 5.75 17.31
CA LYS A 24 10.47 4.80 18.31
C LYS A 24 9.51 3.84 19.02
N SER A 25 9.65 2.59 18.60
CA SER A 25 10.06 1.45 19.45
C SER A 25 8.98 0.79 20.30
N VAL A 26 8.26 -0.14 19.66
CA VAL A 26 7.90 -1.40 20.29
C VAL A 26 8.46 -2.53 19.42
N PRO A 27 9.44 -3.33 19.89
CA PRO A 27 9.78 -4.56 19.21
C PRO A 27 8.69 -5.60 19.52
N CYS A 28 8.19 -6.24 18.47
CA CYS A 28 7.21 -7.35 18.44
C CYS A 28 5.72 -6.91 18.33
N PRO A 29 4.86 -7.59 17.54
CA PRO A 29 5.05 -8.60 16.49
C PRO A 29 5.17 -7.91 15.12
N VAL A 30 5.45 -8.66 14.05
CA VAL A 30 5.73 -8.11 12.70
C VAL A 30 4.73 -7.03 12.29
N ASP A 31 5.19 -5.78 12.16
CA ASP A 31 4.31 -4.68 11.77
C ASP A 31 4.07 -4.74 10.27
N LEU A 32 2.87 -5.18 9.88
CA LEU A 32 2.43 -5.25 8.49
C LEU A 32 2.54 -3.88 7.80
N ALA A 33 2.39 -2.78 8.54
CA ALA A 33 2.57 -1.44 8.01
C ALA A 33 4.02 -1.18 7.60
N ASP A 34 4.99 -1.62 8.40
CA ASP A 34 6.42 -1.53 8.08
C ASP A 34 6.77 -2.41 6.87
N VAL A 35 6.20 -3.62 6.81
CA VAL A 35 6.39 -4.53 5.67
C VAL A 35 5.85 -3.93 4.38
N LEU A 36 4.65 -3.36 4.39
CA LEU A 36 4.09 -2.64 3.24
C LEU A 36 4.95 -1.45 2.82
N SER A 37 5.50 -0.71 3.80
CA SER A 37 6.41 0.41 3.55
C SER A 37 7.70 -0.05 2.86
N VAL A 38 8.33 -1.12 3.38
CA VAL A 38 9.52 -1.73 2.76
C VAL A 38 9.21 -2.22 1.35
N ILE A 39 8.05 -2.85 1.16
CA ILE A 39 7.59 -3.27 -0.17
C ILE A 39 7.45 -2.07 -1.11
N ASP A 40 6.77 -1.00 -0.71
CA ASP A 40 6.60 0.20 -1.54
C ASP A 40 7.95 0.83 -1.92
N VAL A 41 8.88 0.92 -0.97
CA VAL A 41 10.24 1.44 -1.22
C VAL A 41 10.99 0.57 -2.22
N GLN A 42 10.92 -0.75 -2.08
CA GLN A 42 11.62 -1.68 -2.96
C GLN A 42 10.99 -1.70 -4.36
N LEU A 43 9.66 -1.66 -4.46
CA LEU A 43 8.96 -1.53 -5.75
C LEU A 43 9.31 -0.22 -6.46
N ALA A 44 9.38 0.90 -5.72
CA ALA A 44 9.81 2.17 -6.26
C ALA A 44 11.27 2.13 -6.74
N ARG A 45 12.16 1.47 -5.98
CA ARG A 45 13.57 1.29 -6.34
C ARG A 45 13.76 0.46 -7.61
N LEU A 46 12.97 -0.61 -7.76
CA LEU A 46 12.96 -1.46 -8.95
C LEU A 46 12.23 -0.81 -10.14
N LYS A 47 11.59 0.34 -9.94
CA LYS A 47 10.69 0.98 -10.92
C LYS A 47 9.61 0.01 -11.42
N TRP A 48 9.02 -0.73 -10.48
CA TRP A 48 7.90 -1.60 -10.77
C TRP A 48 6.60 -0.81 -10.65
N ASP A 49 5.92 -0.64 -11.77
CA ASP A 49 4.58 -0.08 -11.80
C ASP A 49 3.54 -1.07 -11.27
N LYS A 50 2.35 -0.56 -10.93
CA LYS A 50 1.22 -1.37 -10.44
C LYS A 50 0.88 -2.53 -11.39
N GLU A 51 1.08 -2.36 -12.69
CA GLU A 51 0.85 -3.41 -13.69
C GLU A 51 1.87 -4.56 -13.57
N LYS A 52 3.17 -4.26 -13.43
CA LYS A 52 4.21 -5.29 -13.20
C LYS A 52 4.00 -5.99 -11.86
N VAL A 53 3.67 -5.23 -10.82
CA VAL A 53 3.35 -5.78 -9.50
C VAL A 53 2.15 -6.72 -9.58
N ALA A 54 1.07 -6.30 -10.25
CA ALA A 54 -0.12 -7.13 -10.42
C ALA A 54 0.17 -8.38 -11.26
N ALA A 55 0.97 -8.27 -12.33
CA ALA A 55 1.37 -9.42 -13.13
C ALA A 55 2.19 -10.42 -12.32
N PHE A 56 3.17 -9.94 -11.54
CA PHE A 56 3.98 -10.77 -10.67
C PHE A 56 3.17 -11.42 -9.56
N LEU A 57 2.31 -10.66 -8.88
CA LEU A 57 1.43 -11.18 -7.84
C LEU A 57 0.47 -12.24 -8.41
N LYS A 58 0.04 -12.08 -9.67
CA LYS A 58 -0.88 -13.01 -10.31
C LYS A 58 -0.19 -14.30 -10.72
N GLU A 59 1.06 -14.22 -11.15
CA GLU A 59 1.87 -15.40 -11.50
C GLU A 59 2.29 -16.18 -10.25
N VAL A 60 2.67 -15.49 -9.18
CA VAL A 60 3.20 -16.12 -7.96
C VAL A 60 2.10 -16.52 -6.97
N TYR A 61 1.12 -15.66 -6.72
CA TYR A 61 0.07 -15.86 -5.71
C TYR A 61 -1.35 -15.98 -6.31
N GLY A 62 -1.52 -15.75 -7.62
CA GLY A 62 -2.84 -15.71 -8.24
C GLY A 62 -3.63 -14.41 -7.98
N GLN A 63 -3.03 -13.42 -7.32
CA GLN A 63 -3.68 -12.17 -6.91
C GLN A 63 -3.19 -10.98 -7.74
N THR A 64 -4.00 -9.94 -7.92
CA THR A 64 -3.56 -8.72 -8.65
C THR A 64 -3.26 -7.55 -7.73
N SER A 65 -3.46 -7.70 -6.42
CA SER A 65 -3.30 -6.63 -5.45
C SER A 65 -2.69 -7.13 -4.15
N ARG A 66 -1.70 -6.40 -3.65
CA ARG A 66 -1.10 -6.61 -2.32
C ARG A 66 -2.09 -6.60 -1.16
N ALA A 67 -3.23 -5.92 -1.32
CA ALA A 67 -4.29 -5.90 -0.31
C ALA A 67 -5.06 -7.23 -0.22
N MET A 68 -4.86 -8.13 -1.19
CA MET A 68 -5.49 -9.45 -1.25
C MET A 68 -4.55 -10.57 -0.81
N LEU A 69 -3.32 -10.21 -0.40
CA LEU A 69 -2.34 -11.15 0.14
C LEU A 69 -2.61 -11.37 1.62
N ARG A 70 -2.46 -12.62 2.08
CA ARG A 70 -2.41 -12.95 3.52
C ARG A 70 -1.08 -12.50 4.11
N ASP A 71 -1.00 -12.44 5.43
CA ASP A 71 0.19 -11.99 6.15
C ASP A 71 1.46 -12.76 5.72
N GLU A 72 1.35 -14.09 5.58
CA GLU A 72 2.42 -14.96 5.12
C GLU A 72 2.85 -14.66 3.68
N GLU A 73 1.89 -14.48 2.78
CA GLU A 73 2.16 -14.14 1.37
C GLU A 73 2.81 -12.77 1.26
N LEU A 74 2.41 -11.82 2.10
CA LEU A 74 2.98 -10.48 2.11
C LEU A 74 4.45 -10.49 2.58
N MET A 75 4.78 -11.31 3.59
CA MET A 75 6.17 -11.52 4.02
C MET A 75 7.00 -12.18 2.92
N ASP A 76 6.48 -13.25 2.30
CA ASP A 76 7.16 -13.91 1.18
C ASP A 76 7.38 -12.93 0.03
N PHE A 77 6.36 -12.11 -0.29
CA PHE A 77 6.44 -11.12 -1.35
C PHE A 77 7.53 -10.08 -1.05
N LYS A 78 7.59 -9.59 0.19
CA LYS A 78 8.68 -8.71 0.66
C LYS A 78 10.05 -9.35 0.46
N GLU A 79 10.25 -10.59 0.91
CA GLU A 79 11.54 -11.26 0.74
C GLU A 79 11.89 -11.48 -0.74
N ARG A 80 10.89 -11.83 -1.55
CA ARG A 80 11.05 -12.07 -2.98
C ARG A 80 11.55 -10.82 -3.71
N ILE A 81 10.94 -9.66 -3.47
CA ILE A 81 11.35 -8.41 -4.12
C ILE A 81 12.64 -7.82 -3.53
N LEU A 82 13.01 -8.17 -2.30
CA LEU A 82 14.31 -7.82 -1.71
C LEU A 82 15.45 -8.66 -2.31
N ALA A 83 15.14 -9.85 -2.79
CA ALA A 83 16.09 -10.75 -3.44
C ALA A 83 16.28 -10.47 -4.95
N LEU A 84 15.50 -9.55 -5.53
CA LEU A 84 15.62 -9.08 -6.92
C LEU A 84 16.53 -7.84 -7.01
#